data_AF-A0A925ATQ3-F1
#
_entry.id   AF-A0A925ATQ3-F1
#
_cell.length_a   1.000
_cell.length_b   1.000
_cell.length_c   1.000
_cell.angle_alpha   90.00
_cell.angle_beta   90.00
_cell.angle_gamma   90.00
#
_symmetry.space_group_name_H-M   'P 1'
#
loop_
_entity.id
_entity.type
_entity.pdbx_description
1 polymer ?
#
loop_
_entity_poly.entity_id
_entity_poly.type
_entity_poly.pdbx_seq_one_letter_code
_entity_poly.pdbx_strand_id
1 'polypeptide(L)'
;MNITYRTVVLALSFAGVNAFSARAQSAAPATDTLRFTFLSAGRSSGEMKTWASADGEWHAFFEFNDRGRGPRLQTRMRLGADGIPTYVETTGHDYLKNTVSETYRVSGSSGAWKNSAESGSAPAAGAFYLSFDGSPAESAVFARALLKSTGGKLQLL
;
A
#
# COMPACT_ATOMS: atom_id res chain seq x y z
N MET A 1 -14.24 22.71 -17.87
CA MET A 1 -15.38 21.90 -18.34
C MET A 1 -16.27 21.67 -17.13
N ASN A 2 -17.28 22.52 -16.96
CA ASN A 2 -18.10 22.59 -15.74
C ASN A 2 -19.40 21.83 -15.98
N ILE A 3 -19.73 20.91 -15.09
CA ILE A 3 -21.05 20.29 -15.07
C ILE A 3 -21.67 20.54 -13.69
N THR A 4 -22.68 21.37 -13.69
CA THR A 4 -23.57 21.66 -12.56
C THR A 4 -24.72 20.65 -12.56
N TYR A 5 -25.03 20.04 -11.42
CA TYR A 5 -26.33 19.41 -11.20
C TYR A 5 -26.97 20.00 -9.94
N ARG A 6 -28.09 20.69 -10.14
CA ARG A 6 -29.03 21.09 -9.10
C ARG A 6 -30.17 20.09 -9.08
N THR A 7 -30.33 19.36 -7.99
CA THR A 7 -31.60 18.68 -7.67
C THR A 7 -31.85 18.85 -6.18
N VAL A 8 -32.85 19.66 -5.85
CA VAL A 8 -33.43 19.78 -4.51
C VAL A 8 -34.64 18.87 -4.48
N VAL A 9 -34.66 17.88 -3.59
CA VAL A 9 -35.87 17.10 -3.28
C VAL A 9 -36.30 17.45 -1.87
N LEU A 10 -37.48 18.04 -1.75
CA LEU A 10 -38.18 18.31 -0.50
C LEU A 10 -39.19 17.18 -0.27
N ALA A 11 -39.14 16.49 0.86
CA ALA A 11 -40.22 15.59 1.26
C ALA A 11 -40.41 15.59 2.79
N LEU A 12 -41.70 15.58 3.15
CA LEU A 12 -42.27 15.87 4.47
C LEU A 12 -41.92 14.86 5.57
N SER A 13 -41.94 15.39 6.80
CA SER A 13 -41.75 14.72 8.08
C SER A 13 -42.86 13.72 8.43
N PHE A 14 -42.47 12.57 8.97
CA PHE A 14 -43.32 11.71 9.81
C PHE A 14 -42.53 11.29 11.07
N ALA A 15 -43.20 11.31 12.22
CA ALA A 15 -42.63 11.03 13.52
C ALA A 15 -42.47 9.52 13.80
N GLY A 16 -41.33 9.15 14.42
CA GLY A 16 -41.21 8.01 15.31
C GLY A 16 -40.72 6.68 14.71
N VAL A 17 -39.40 6.44 14.78
CA VAL A 17 -38.73 5.20 15.25
C VAL A 17 -37.28 5.59 15.60
N ASN A 18 -36.82 5.35 16.83
CA ASN A 18 -35.39 5.46 17.18
C ASN A 18 -34.63 4.27 16.57
N ALA A 19 -34.34 4.36 15.27
CA ALA A 19 -33.40 3.46 14.62
C ALA A 19 -31.98 3.93 14.96
N PHE A 20 -31.17 3.04 15.54
CA PHE A 20 -29.71 3.18 15.55
C PHE A 20 -29.27 3.43 14.10
N SER A 21 -29.01 4.70 13.76
CA SER A 21 -28.40 5.04 12.48
C SER A 21 -26.95 4.59 12.56
N ALA A 22 -26.69 3.36 12.14
CA ALA A 22 -25.36 2.97 11.71
C ALA A 22 -25.01 3.92 10.55
N ARG A 23 -24.25 4.97 10.87
CA ARG A 23 -23.68 5.86 9.88
C ARG A 23 -22.79 4.97 9.02
N ALA A 24 -23.30 4.55 7.86
CA ALA A 24 -22.49 3.96 6.84
C ALA A 24 -21.41 4.99 6.53
N GLN A 25 -20.21 4.74 7.06
CA GLN A 25 -19.01 5.47 6.69
C GLN A 25 -18.93 5.29 5.18
N SER A 26 -19.31 6.32 4.43
CA SER A 26 -19.04 6.34 2.99
C SER A 26 -17.54 6.19 2.88
N ALA A 27 -17.07 5.02 2.44
CA ALA A 27 -15.69 4.85 2.05
C ALA A 27 -15.42 5.93 1.02
N ALA A 28 -14.49 6.83 1.31
CA ALA A 28 -14.05 7.81 0.32
C ALA A 28 -13.68 7.05 -0.96
N PRO A 29 -13.93 7.61 -2.16
CA PRO A 29 -13.58 6.94 -3.40
C PRO A 29 -12.12 6.51 -3.30
N ALA A 30 -11.85 5.23 -3.60
CA ALA A 30 -10.49 4.75 -3.72
C ALA A 30 -9.75 5.74 -4.61
N THR A 31 -8.65 6.29 -4.10
CA THR A 31 -7.78 7.20 -4.86
C THR A 31 -7.46 6.56 -6.22
N ASP A 32 -7.32 7.37 -7.26
CA ASP A 32 -7.01 6.92 -8.63
C ASP A 32 -6.04 5.73 -8.62
N THR A 33 -6.55 4.56 -9.01
CA THR A 33 -5.74 3.34 -9.06
C THR A 33 -4.81 3.45 -10.26
N LEU A 34 -3.50 3.51 -10.03
CA LEU A 34 -2.52 3.36 -11.09
C LEU A 34 -2.43 1.89 -11.48
N ARG A 35 -2.41 1.63 -12.80
CA ARG A 35 -2.37 0.29 -13.37
C ARG A 35 -1.22 0.20 -14.36
N PHE A 36 -0.44 -0.85 -14.23
CA PHE A 36 0.69 -1.14 -15.10
C PHE A 36 0.56 -2.56 -15.63
N THR A 37 0.93 -2.77 -16.89
CA THR A 37 1.02 -4.10 -17.49
C THR A 37 2.46 -4.57 -17.41
N PHE A 38 2.66 -5.78 -16.90
CA PHE A 38 3.97 -6.42 -16.95
C PHE A 38 4.14 -7.12 -18.30
N LEU A 39 5.18 -6.73 -19.04
CA LEU A 39 5.51 -7.30 -20.33
C LEU A 39 6.72 -8.22 -20.23
N SER A 40 6.58 -9.46 -20.71
CA SER A 40 7.68 -10.39 -20.90
C SER A 40 7.80 -10.72 -22.38
N ALA A 41 8.99 -10.49 -22.96
CA ALA A 41 9.25 -10.64 -24.40
C ALA A 41 8.19 -9.95 -25.29
N GLY A 42 7.76 -8.75 -24.88
CA GLY A 42 6.77 -7.94 -25.61
C GLY A 42 5.31 -8.40 -25.47
N ARG A 43 5.03 -9.41 -24.65
CA ARG A 43 3.67 -9.91 -24.38
C ARG A 43 3.26 -9.62 -22.95
N SER A 44 1.98 -9.30 -22.76
CA SER A 44 1.42 -9.19 -21.41
C SER A 44 1.53 -10.53 -20.68
N SER A 45 2.14 -10.51 -19.51
CA SER A 45 2.28 -11.69 -18.65
C SER A 45 2.01 -11.39 -17.17
N GLY A 46 1.48 -10.22 -16.85
CA GLY A 46 1.21 -9.81 -15.47
C GLY A 46 0.73 -8.38 -15.35
N GLU A 47 0.56 -7.93 -14.12
CA GLU A 47 0.08 -6.58 -13.80
C GLU A 47 0.63 -6.07 -12.47
N MET A 48 0.65 -4.75 -12.34
CA MET A 48 0.83 -4.06 -11.08
C MET A 48 -0.27 -3.03 -10.89
N LYS A 49 -0.82 -2.95 -9.68
CA LYS A 49 -1.80 -1.94 -9.29
C LYS A 49 -1.32 -1.26 -8.04
N THR A 50 -1.48 0.06 -7.96
CA THR A 50 -1.22 0.81 -6.72
C THR A 50 -2.35 1.77 -6.46
N TRP A 51 -2.78 1.87 -5.21
CA TRP A 51 -3.84 2.80 -4.80
C TRP A 51 -3.64 3.21 -3.34
N ALA A 52 -4.31 4.28 -2.94
CA ALA A 52 -4.44 4.66 -1.54
C ALA A 52 -5.88 4.45 -1.08
N SER A 53 -6.03 3.86 0.10
CA SER A 53 -7.32 3.75 0.80
C SER A 53 -7.74 5.09 1.39
N ALA A 54 -9.01 5.19 1.78
CA ALA A 54 -9.60 6.42 2.33
C ALA A 54 -8.90 6.91 3.61
N ASP A 55 -8.28 6.00 4.35
CA ASP A 55 -7.49 6.23 5.57
C ASP A 55 -6.02 6.57 5.29
N GLY A 56 -5.62 6.65 4.01
CA GLY A 56 -4.26 6.96 3.59
C GLY A 56 -3.31 5.76 3.58
N GLU A 57 -3.79 4.54 3.86
CA GLU A 57 -2.97 3.33 3.69
C GLU A 57 -2.69 3.11 2.19
N TRP A 58 -1.42 2.94 1.86
CA TRP A 58 -0.99 2.68 0.50
C TRP A 58 -0.98 1.18 0.23
N HIS A 59 -1.44 0.80 -0.95
CA HIS A 59 -1.54 -0.58 -1.37
C HIS A 59 -0.83 -0.82 -2.69
N ALA A 60 -0.24 -2.00 -2.82
CA ALA A 60 0.16 -2.55 -4.10
C ALA A 60 -0.31 -3.99 -4.28
N PHE A 61 -0.67 -4.30 -5.51
CA PHE A 61 -0.80 -5.66 -6.01
C PHE A 61 0.20 -5.83 -7.14
N PHE A 62 0.96 -6.92 -7.12
CA PHE A 62 1.89 -7.24 -8.19
C PHE A 62 1.86 -8.73 -8.50
N GLU A 63 1.66 -9.07 -9.77
CA GLU A 63 1.82 -10.44 -10.22
C GLU A 63 2.38 -10.53 -11.63
N PHE A 64 3.08 -11.63 -11.92
CA PHE A 64 3.33 -12.06 -13.29
C PHE A 64 3.49 -13.58 -13.37
N ASN A 65 3.34 -14.12 -14.58
CA ASN A 65 3.61 -15.52 -14.89
C ASN A 65 4.80 -15.65 -15.83
N ASP A 66 5.77 -16.46 -15.44
CA ASP A 66 6.84 -16.96 -16.29
C ASP A 66 6.80 -18.49 -16.27
N ARG A 67 6.05 -19.07 -17.22
CA ARG A 67 5.95 -20.52 -17.44
C ARG A 67 5.60 -21.30 -16.16
N GLY A 68 4.58 -20.82 -15.44
CA GLY A 68 4.14 -21.43 -14.17
C GLY A 68 4.81 -20.88 -12.91
N ARG A 69 5.87 -20.07 -13.05
CA ARG A 69 6.52 -19.34 -11.96
C ARG A 69 6.05 -17.89 -11.91
N GLY A 70 6.47 -17.16 -10.90
CA GLY A 70 6.25 -15.73 -10.76
C GLY A 70 5.49 -15.36 -9.49
N PRO A 71 5.72 -14.16 -8.98
CA PRO A 71 5.14 -13.72 -7.73
C PRO A 71 3.66 -13.39 -7.89
N ARG A 72 2.94 -13.43 -6.78
CA ARG A 72 1.65 -12.75 -6.60
C ARG A 72 1.67 -12.17 -5.20
N LEU A 73 1.82 -10.86 -5.12
CA LEU A 73 2.04 -10.13 -3.88
C LEU A 73 0.93 -9.12 -3.65
N GLN A 74 0.49 -9.05 -2.40
CA GLN A 74 -0.33 -7.97 -1.87
C GLN A 74 0.47 -7.27 -0.79
N THR A 75 0.76 -5.99 -1.00
CA THR A 75 1.50 -5.14 -0.07
C THR A 75 0.59 -4.04 0.47
N ARG A 76 0.69 -3.80 1.78
CA ARG A 76 0.05 -2.70 2.50
C ARG A 76 1.12 -1.92 3.23
N MET A 77 1.07 -0.60 3.14
CA MET A 77 2.09 0.28 3.68
C MET A 77 1.47 1.52 4.30
N ARG A 78 1.95 1.91 5.49
CA ARG A 78 1.66 3.23 6.07
C ARG A 78 2.92 4.04 6.07
N LEU A 79 2.81 5.28 5.63
CA LEU A 79 3.94 6.19 5.49
C LEU A 79 3.86 7.28 6.56
N GLY A 80 5.01 7.63 7.13
CA GLY A 80 5.18 8.83 7.94
C GLY A 80 5.11 10.10 7.08
N ALA A 81 5.14 11.26 7.73
CA ALA A 81 5.10 12.57 7.06
C ALA A 81 6.32 12.80 6.13
N ASP A 82 7.45 12.21 6.49
CA ASP A 82 8.70 12.14 5.71
C ASP A 82 8.59 11.21 4.49
N GLY A 83 7.52 10.41 4.39
CA GLY A 83 7.35 9.40 3.35
C GLY A 83 8.06 8.08 3.65
N ILE A 84 8.59 7.91 4.87
CA ILE A 84 9.25 6.68 5.31
C ILE A 84 8.19 5.69 5.84
N PRO A 85 8.26 4.38 5.51
CA PRO A 85 7.33 3.39 6.03
C PRO A 85 7.37 3.30 7.55
N THR A 86 6.21 3.33 8.19
CA THR A 86 6.03 2.99 9.62
C THR A 86 5.37 1.62 9.80
N TYR A 87 4.81 1.09 8.72
CA TYR A 87 4.21 -0.22 8.62
C TYR A 87 4.40 -0.77 7.21
N VAL A 88 4.79 -2.03 7.11
CA VAL A 88 4.74 -2.81 5.86
C VAL A 88 4.15 -4.17 6.19
N GLU A 89 3.27 -4.67 5.33
CA GLU A 89 2.83 -6.06 5.30
C GLU A 89 2.78 -6.52 3.86
N THR A 90 3.50 -7.59 3.54
CA THR A 90 3.46 -8.23 2.23
C THR A 90 3.07 -9.69 2.40
N THR A 91 2.08 -10.11 1.62
CA THR A 91 1.58 -11.50 1.62
C THR A 91 1.45 -12.03 0.21
N GLY A 92 1.43 -13.36 0.09
CA GLY A 92 1.17 -14.05 -1.17
C GLY A 92 2.19 -15.14 -1.44
N HIS A 93 2.78 -15.14 -2.62
CA HIS A 93 3.86 -16.06 -2.94
C HIS A 93 4.95 -15.43 -3.82
N ASP A 94 6.17 -15.91 -3.62
CA ASP A 94 7.34 -15.48 -4.36
C ASP A 94 7.38 -16.08 -5.78
N TYR A 95 8.47 -15.81 -6.49
CA TYR A 95 8.69 -16.33 -7.83
C TYR A 95 8.65 -17.88 -7.89
N LEU A 96 9.14 -18.56 -6.87
CA LEU A 96 9.22 -20.02 -6.77
C LEU A 96 7.98 -20.66 -6.10
N LYS A 97 6.94 -19.87 -5.84
CA LYS A 97 5.69 -20.28 -5.19
C LYS A 97 5.82 -20.61 -3.70
N ASN A 98 6.88 -20.16 -3.05
CA ASN A 98 6.96 -20.20 -1.59
C ASN A 98 5.99 -19.16 -1.01
N THR A 99 5.40 -19.46 0.14
CA THR A 99 4.54 -18.52 0.86
C THR A 99 5.33 -17.30 1.30
N VAL A 100 4.80 -16.12 0.99
CA VAL A 100 5.30 -14.84 1.47
C VAL A 100 4.43 -14.37 2.63
N SER A 101 5.09 -14.04 3.75
CA SER A 101 4.50 -13.45 4.94
C SER A 101 5.55 -12.55 5.59
N GLU A 102 5.60 -11.31 5.15
CA GLU A 102 6.53 -10.30 5.63
C GLU A 102 5.79 -9.19 6.36
N THR A 103 6.34 -8.77 7.50
CA THR A 103 5.82 -7.63 8.25
C THR A 103 6.95 -6.77 8.81
N TYR A 104 6.75 -5.45 8.78
CA TYR A 104 7.53 -4.45 9.49
C TYR A 104 6.61 -3.49 10.22
N ARG A 105 6.94 -3.13 11.47
CA ARG A 105 6.15 -2.20 12.28
C ARG A 105 7.05 -1.34 13.15
N VAL A 106 6.78 -0.04 13.20
CA VAL A 106 7.38 0.89 14.16
C VAL A 106 6.54 0.94 15.43
N SER A 107 7.18 0.75 16.58
CA SER A 107 6.61 0.91 17.92
C SER A 107 7.54 1.80 18.76
N GLY A 108 7.08 3.01 19.11
CA GLY A 108 7.93 3.99 19.78
C GLY A 108 9.10 4.41 18.89
N SER A 109 10.33 4.20 19.35
CA SER A 109 11.56 4.53 18.60
C SER A 109 12.16 3.34 17.83
N SER A 110 11.57 2.15 17.93
CA SER A 110 12.10 0.92 17.33
C SER A 110 11.21 0.42 16.20
N GLY A 111 11.83 -0.03 15.11
CA GLY A 111 11.20 -0.77 14.04
C GLY A 111 11.58 -2.24 14.14
N ALA A 112 10.61 -3.13 14.03
CA ALA A 112 10.83 -4.58 14.06
C ALA A 112 10.26 -5.22 12.80
N TRP A 113 10.97 -6.22 12.27
CA TRP A 113 10.59 -6.96 11.08
C TRP A 113 10.68 -8.47 11.27
N LYS A 114 9.91 -9.16 10.43
CA LYS A 114 9.98 -10.61 10.26
C LYS A 114 9.55 -10.96 8.84
N ASN A 115 10.32 -11.78 8.16
CA ASN A 115 10.02 -12.36 6.86
C ASN A 115 10.47 -13.84 6.84
N SER A 116 10.53 -14.45 5.66
CA SER A 116 10.88 -15.86 5.48
C SER A 116 12.37 -16.16 5.70
N ALA A 117 13.24 -15.15 5.53
CA ALA A 117 14.68 -15.28 5.65
C ALA A 117 15.20 -14.88 7.04
N GLU A 118 14.60 -13.87 7.67
CA GLU A 118 15.10 -13.28 8.90
C GLU A 118 14.04 -12.56 9.75
N SER A 119 14.46 -12.14 10.93
CA SER A 119 13.72 -11.23 11.80
C SER A 119 14.70 -10.37 12.59
N GLY A 120 14.33 -9.12 12.86
CA GLY A 120 15.20 -8.21 13.58
C GLY A 120 14.46 -6.99 14.13
N SER A 121 15.21 -6.15 14.83
CA SER A 121 14.73 -4.84 15.27
C SER A 121 15.87 -3.85 15.38
N ALA A 122 15.62 -2.59 15.07
CA ALA A 122 16.59 -1.51 15.15
C ALA A 122 15.88 -0.16 15.39
N PRO A 123 16.61 0.88 15.83
CA PRO A 123 16.06 2.24 15.84
C PRO A 123 15.50 2.64 14.48
N ALA A 124 14.26 3.15 14.45
CA ALA A 124 13.55 3.45 13.20
C ALA A 124 13.57 4.92 12.77
N ALA A 125 14.11 5.82 13.61
CA ALA A 125 14.09 7.26 13.34
C ALA A 125 14.85 7.57 12.04
N GLY A 126 14.14 7.99 11.00
CA GLY A 126 14.72 8.34 9.71
C GLY A 126 15.26 7.14 8.90
N ALA A 127 14.94 5.91 9.30
CA ALA A 127 15.41 4.70 8.64
C ALA A 127 14.28 4.06 7.81
N PHE A 128 14.60 3.68 6.58
CA PHE A 128 13.68 3.08 5.63
C PHE A 128 13.80 1.56 5.67
N TYR A 129 12.69 0.88 5.98
CA TYR A 129 12.62 -0.57 5.87
C TYR A 129 12.56 -0.98 4.40
N LEU A 130 13.54 -1.77 3.95
CA LEU A 130 13.56 -2.33 2.61
C LEU A 130 13.03 -3.76 2.65
N SER A 131 11.90 -4.01 1.99
CA SER A 131 11.24 -5.32 2.07
C SER A 131 12.06 -6.41 1.37
N PHE A 132 12.12 -7.59 1.97
CA PHE A 132 12.72 -8.77 1.37
C PHE A 132 11.89 -9.25 0.16
N ASP A 133 10.56 -9.28 0.28
CA ASP A 133 9.61 -9.66 -0.77
C ASP A 133 8.89 -8.43 -1.36
N GLY A 134 9.57 -7.28 -1.44
CA GLY A 134 9.00 -6.02 -1.91
C GLY A 134 8.54 -6.04 -3.39
N SER A 135 7.39 -5.42 -3.66
CA SER A 135 6.93 -5.21 -5.05
C SER A 135 7.73 -4.08 -5.74
N PRO A 136 7.81 -4.04 -7.10
CA PRO A 136 8.47 -2.95 -7.82
C PRO A 136 7.95 -1.55 -7.48
N ALA A 137 6.70 -1.45 -7.02
CA ALA A 137 6.12 -0.18 -6.60
C ALA A 137 6.78 0.42 -5.35
N GLU A 138 7.42 -0.40 -4.49
CA GLU A 138 8.16 0.08 -3.32
C GLU A 138 9.35 0.96 -3.73
N SER A 139 9.99 0.70 -4.87
CA SER A 139 11.09 1.54 -5.37
C SER A 139 10.67 3.00 -5.59
N ALA A 140 9.41 3.25 -5.96
CA ALA A 140 8.88 4.60 -6.08
C ALA A 140 8.65 5.27 -4.71
N VAL A 141 8.29 4.49 -3.69
CA VAL A 141 8.20 4.96 -2.29
C VAL A 141 9.59 5.32 -1.79
N PHE A 142 10.55 4.41 -1.95
CA PHE A 142 11.95 4.61 -1.59
C PHE A 142 12.56 5.85 -2.24
N ALA A 143 12.40 6.01 -3.56
CA ALA A 143 12.91 7.17 -4.28
C ALA A 143 12.33 8.50 -3.74
N ARG A 144 11.02 8.54 -3.44
CA ARG A 144 10.39 9.74 -2.86
C ARG A 144 10.90 10.05 -1.45
N ALA A 145 11.11 9.03 -0.62
CA ALA A 145 11.68 9.21 0.71
C ALA A 145 13.12 9.73 0.63
N LEU A 146 13.94 9.16 -0.26
CA LEU A 146 15.32 9.58 -0.48
C LEU A 146 15.42 11.03 -0.99
N LEU A 147 14.54 11.44 -1.90
CA LEU A 147 14.50 12.82 -2.39
C LEU A 147 14.10 13.84 -1.32
N LYS A 148 13.35 13.42 -0.31
CA LYS A 148 12.97 14.25 0.84
C LYS A 148 14.03 14.27 1.94
N SER A 149 14.99 13.34 1.92
CA SER A 149 15.93 13.19 3.02
C SER A 149 17.03 14.25 2.99
N THR A 150 17.46 14.69 4.16
CA THR A 150 18.52 15.69 4.29
C THR A 150 19.83 15.13 3.73
N GLY A 151 20.39 15.82 2.72
CA GLY A 151 21.63 15.42 2.08
C GLY A 151 21.52 14.18 1.18
N GLY A 152 20.31 13.72 0.85
CA GLY A 152 20.09 12.60 -0.07
C GLY A 152 20.61 11.26 0.46
N LYS A 153 20.58 11.08 1.79
CA LYS A 153 20.98 9.85 2.48
C LYS A 153 19.80 9.28 3.25
N LEU A 154 19.67 7.96 3.24
CA LEU A 154 18.61 7.27 3.97
C LEU A 154 19.22 6.03 4.61
N GLN A 155 19.07 5.88 5.92
CA GLN A 155 19.47 4.65 6.61
C GLN A 155 18.51 3.54 6.19
N LEU A 156 19.01 2.32 6.01
CA LEU A 156 18.20 1.17 5.68
C LEU A 156 18.08 0.23 6.89
N LEU A 157 16.92 -0.41 6.99
CA LEU A 157 16.63 -1.51 7.91
C LEU A 157 16.36 -2.78 7.09
#